data_AF-A0AAJ5YYI9-F1
#
_entry.id   AF-A0AAJ5YYI9-F1
#
_cell.length_a   1.000
_cell.length_b   1.000
_cell.length_c   1.000
_cell.angle_alpha   90.00
_cell.angle_beta   90.00
_cell.angle_gamma   90.00
#
_symmetry.space_group_name_H-M   'P 1'
#
loop_
_entity.id
_entity.type
_entity.pdbx_description
1 polymer ?
#
loop_
_entity_poly.entity_id
_entity_poly.type
_entity_poly.pdbx_seq_one_letter_code
_entity_poly.pdbx_strand_id
1 'polypeptide(L)'
;MCFRRWLAAVRGGSSARSYKLLQLDAKYGLLSTDRVVVDLGAAPGGWCQAVHTTSPMSRLFAVDLLPLKVTIPGIEYLRGDFTEEYTREKLRERITGSMDLKDKTHCVDVVLSDMMGMS
;
A
#
# COMPACT_ATOMS: atom_id res chain seq x y z
N MET A 1 13.21 -13.46 10.18
CA MET A 1 13.12 -11.98 10.30
C MET A 1 11.69 -11.42 10.21
N CYS A 2 10.69 -12.14 9.66
CA CYS A 2 9.32 -11.67 9.45
C CYS A 2 8.51 -11.37 10.76
N PHE A 3 8.66 -12.20 11.81
CA PHE A 3 7.85 -12.12 13.04
C PHE A 3 7.99 -10.82 13.87
N ARG A 4 9.20 -10.25 13.96
CA ARG A 4 9.43 -9.04 14.76
C ARG A 4 8.78 -7.80 14.15
N ARG A 5 8.74 -7.71 12.82
CA ARG A 5 8.10 -6.61 12.09
C ARG A 5 6.58 -6.70 12.19
N TRP A 6 6.05 -7.92 12.11
CA TRP A 6 4.63 -8.20 12.34
C TRP A 6 4.16 -7.74 13.74
N LEU A 7 4.91 -8.08 14.79
CA LEU A 7 4.60 -7.62 16.15
C LEU A 7 4.64 -6.08 16.30
N ALA A 8 5.57 -5.41 15.61
CA ALA A 8 5.63 -3.96 15.58
C ALA A 8 4.39 -3.37 14.88
N ALA A 9 3.97 -3.94 13.76
CA ALA A 9 2.77 -3.51 13.04
C ALA A 9 1.49 -3.69 13.87
N VAL A 10 1.35 -4.82 14.58
CA VAL A 10 0.22 -5.06 15.47
C VAL A 10 0.15 -4.02 16.60
N ARG A 11 1.29 -3.67 17.20
CA ARG A 11 1.40 -2.71 18.31
C ARG A 11 1.26 -1.23 17.88
N GLY A 12 1.58 -0.91 16.64
CA GLY A 12 1.69 0.46 16.13
C GLY A 12 0.39 1.14 15.71
N GLY A 13 -0.75 0.48 15.82
CA GLY A 13 -2.07 1.06 15.49
C GLY A 13 -2.88 0.16 14.57
N SER A 14 -3.54 -0.85 15.13
CA SER A 14 -4.31 -1.81 14.33
C SER A 14 -5.78 -1.44 14.32
N SER A 15 -6.24 -0.86 13.21
CA SER A 15 -7.65 -0.98 12.84
C SER A 15 -7.98 -2.46 12.58
N ALA A 16 -9.24 -2.88 12.74
CA ALA A 16 -9.65 -4.26 12.46
C ALA A 16 -9.29 -4.73 11.03
N ARG A 17 -9.18 -3.80 10.07
CA ARG A 17 -8.76 -4.08 8.69
C ARG A 17 -7.26 -4.37 8.60
N SER A 18 -6.42 -3.63 9.31
CA SER A 18 -4.95 -3.85 9.35
C SER A 18 -4.61 -5.26 9.84
N TYR A 19 -5.39 -5.79 10.80
CA TYR A 19 -5.18 -7.14 11.32
C TYR A 19 -5.41 -8.22 10.25
N LYS A 20 -6.43 -8.06 9.39
CA LYS A 20 -6.68 -9.00 8.29
C LYS A 20 -5.49 -9.07 7.32
N LEU A 21 -4.94 -7.91 6.95
CA LEU A 21 -3.76 -7.86 6.07
C LEU A 21 -2.55 -8.55 6.70
N LEU A 22 -2.30 -8.31 7.99
CA LEU A 22 -1.21 -8.94 8.73
C LEU A 22 -1.38 -10.46 8.88
N GLN A 23 -2.61 -10.96 8.99
CA GLN A 23 -2.88 -12.41 8.96
C GLN A 23 -2.62 -13.02 7.57
N LEU A 24 -3.02 -12.33 6.50
CA LEU A 24 -2.74 -12.75 5.13
C LEU A 24 -1.24 -12.75 4.84
N ASP A 25 -0.52 -11.72 5.27
CA ASP A 25 0.93 -11.64 5.15
C ASP A 25 1.63 -12.78 5.90
N ALA A 26 1.21 -13.07 7.14
CA ALA A 26 1.78 -14.18 7.91
C ALA A 26 1.59 -15.55 7.21
N LYS A 27 0.50 -15.71 6.43
CA LYS A 27 0.20 -16.95 5.72
C LYS A 27 0.88 -17.05 4.35
N TYR A 28 1.03 -15.93 3.64
CA TYR A 28 1.41 -15.92 2.21
C TYR A 28 2.68 -15.09 1.89
N GLY A 29 3.26 -14.37 2.86
CA GLY A 29 4.47 -13.57 2.67
C GLY A 29 4.32 -12.39 1.70
N LEU A 30 3.12 -11.78 1.68
CA LEU A 30 2.75 -10.72 0.74
C LEU A 30 3.60 -9.45 0.88
N LEU A 31 4.05 -9.13 2.10
CA LEU A 31 4.77 -7.91 2.44
C LEU A 31 6.26 -8.19 2.67
N SER A 32 6.83 -9.06 1.83
CA SER A 32 8.28 -9.27 1.77
C SER A 32 9.02 -7.94 1.49
N THR A 33 10.30 -7.87 1.86
CA THR A 33 11.13 -6.67 1.70
C THR A 33 11.21 -6.22 0.24
N ASP A 34 11.30 -4.91 0.05
CA ASP A 34 11.64 -4.27 -1.23
C ASP A 34 10.64 -4.53 -2.36
N ARG A 35 9.35 -4.34 -2.05
CA ARG A 35 8.23 -4.46 -3.00
C ARG A 35 7.64 -3.12 -3.38
N VAL A 36 7.04 -3.07 -4.56
CA VAL A 36 6.13 -2.01 -5.01
C VAL A 36 4.70 -2.41 -4.62
N VAL A 37 4.12 -1.66 -3.70
CA VAL A 37 2.79 -1.93 -3.16
C VAL A 37 1.84 -0.80 -3.56
N VAL A 38 0.67 -1.16 -4.09
CA VAL A 38 -0.42 -0.23 -4.39
C VAL A 38 -1.60 -0.55 -3.48
N ASP A 39 -2.09 0.44 -2.71
CA ASP A 39 -3.27 0.33 -1.85
C ASP A 39 -4.44 1.14 -2.48
N LEU A 40 -5.46 0.42 -2.94
CA LEU A 40 -6.67 0.99 -3.56
C LEU A 40 -7.80 1.03 -2.53
N GLY A 41 -8.37 2.21 -2.31
CA GLY A 41 -9.32 2.41 -1.21
C GLY A 41 -8.59 2.57 0.13
N ALA A 42 -7.46 3.26 0.11
CA ALA A 42 -6.52 3.32 1.22
C ALA A 42 -7.07 4.05 2.46
N ALA A 43 -8.07 4.92 2.36
CA ALA A 43 -8.58 5.70 3.49
C ALA A 43 -9.28 4.80 4.54
N PRO A 44 -9.02 5.00 5.85
CA PRO A 44 -8.27 6.11 6.46
C PRO A 44 -6.73 5.92 6.52
N GLY A 45 -6.19 4.79 6.05
CA GLY A 45 -4.75 4.53 5.94
C GLY A 45 -4.22 3.34 6.75
N GLY A 46 -5.12 2.49 7.27
CA GLY A 46 -4.73 1.39 8.16
C GLY A 46 -3.86 0.31 7.49
N TRP A 47 -4.09 0.03 6.20
CA TRP A 47 -3.28 -0.92 5.43
C TRP A 47 -1.94 -0.32 5.05
N CYS A 48 -1.93 0.92 4.56
CA CYS A 48 -0.71 1.71 4.36
C CYS A 48 0.22 1.69 5.58
N GLN A 49 -0.30 1.90 6.79
CA GLN A 49 0.49 1.90 8.02
C GLN A 49 1.06 0.51 8.36
N ALA A 50 0.27 -0.55 8.13
CA ALA A 50 0.71 -1.93 8.32
C ALA A 50 1.82 -2.30 7.33
N VAL A 51 1.69 -1.90 6.06
CA VAL A 51 2.71 -2.09 5.02
C VAL A 51 3.99 -1.35 5.40
N HIS A 52 3.92 -0.07 5.75
CA HIS A 52 5.09 0.72 6.14
C HIS A 52 5.84 0.13 7.33
N THR A 53 5.11 -0.37 8.33
CA THR A 53 5.74 -0.97 9.52
C THR A 53 6.36 -2.35 9.22
N THR A 54 5.72 -3.14 8.35
CA THR A 54 6.12 -4.52 8.05
C THR A 54 7.22 -4.59 6.98
N SER A 55 7.15 -3.71 6.00
CA SER A 55 8.11 -3.56 4.91
C SER A 55 8.50 -2.10 4.72
N PRO A 56 9.37 -1.55 5.60
CA PRO A 56 9.77 -0.14 5.55
C PRO A 56 10.59 0.23 4.30
N MET A 57 11.14 -0.77 3.61
CA MET A 57 11.88 -0.58 2.35
C MET A 57 10.96 -0.62 1.11
N SER A 58 9.71 -1.06 1.27
CA SER A 58 8.76 -1.09 0.16
C SER A 58 8.36 0.32 -0.26
N ARG A 59 8.19 0.51 -1.57
CA ARG A 59 7.58 1.71 -2.12
C ARG A 59 6.07 1.55 -2.08
N LEU A 60 5.39 2.48 -1.44
CA LEU A 60 3.96 2.42 -1.20
C LEU A 60 3.24 3.55 -1.93
N PHE A 61 2.34 3.18 -2.82
CA PHE A 61 1.44 4.06 -3.54
C PHE A 61 0.01 3.85 -3.03
N ALA A 62 -0.72 4.92 -2.75
CA ALA A 62 -2.06 4.84 -2.20
C ALA A 62 -3.04 5.69 -3.01
N VAL A 63 -4.22 5.14 -3.30
CA VAL A 63 -5.30 5.83 -4.02
C VAL A 63 -6.60 5.73 -3.23
N ASP A 64 -7.26 6.86 -3.03
CA ASP A 64 -8.60 6.92 -2.44
C ASP A 64 -9.33 8.22 -2.83
N LEU A 65 -10.66 8.22 -2.73
CA LEU A 65 -11.51 9.40 -2.85
C LEU A 65 -11.37 10.33 -1.63
N LEU A 66 -11.20 9.72 -0.45
CA LEU A 66 -11.13 10.35 0.85
C LEU A 66 -9.68 10.53 1.29
N PRO A 67 -9.36 11.61 2.03
CA PRO A 67 -8.00 11.82 2.52
C PRO A 67 -7.56 10.71 3.48
N LEU A 68 -6.28 10.35 3.41
CA LEU A 68 -5.63 9.56 4.46
C LEU A 68 -5.64 10.35 5.78
N LYS A 69 -5.96 9.66 6.87
CA LYS A 69 -5.91 10.24 8.23
C LYS A 69 -4.59 9.97 8.95
N VAL A 70 -3.72 9.18 8.33
CA VAL A 70 -2.39 8.82 8.83
C VAL A 70 -1.31 9.59 8.07
N THR A 71 -0.21 9.91 8.76
CA THR A 71 0.99 10.46 8.13
C THR A 71 2.05 9.38 8.11
N ILE A 72 2.45 8.97 6.90
CA ILE A 72 3.44 7.91 6.69
C ILE A 72 4.59 8.51 5.86
N PRO A 73 5.84 8.51 6.37
CA PRO A 73 6.98 8.98 5.59
C PRO A 73 7.17 8.19 4.30
N GLY A 74 7.40 8.90 3.19
CA GLY A 74 7.68 8.29 1.89
C GLY A 74 6.49 7.65 1.18
N ILE A 75 5.26 7.79 1.69
CA ILE A 75 4.07 7.33 0.97
C ILE A 75 3.75 8.26 -0.22
N GLU A 76 3.48 7.67 -1.37
CA GLU A 76 2.96 8.39 -2.53
C GLU A 76 1.44 8.29 -2.57
N TYR A 77 0.75 9.32 -2.06
CA TYR A 77 -0.71 9.36 -2.04
C TYR A 77 -1.28 10.15 -3.23
N LEU A 78 -2.29 9.59 -3.89
CA LEU A 78 -3.09 10.22 -4.94
C LEU A 78 -4.56 10.21 -4.53
N ARG A 79 -5.14 11.39 -4.35
CA ARG A 79 -6.57 11.54 -4.13
C ARG A 79 -7.31 11.53 -5.47
N GLY A 80 -8.19 10.56 -5.68
CA GLY A 80 -8.95 10.43 -6.93
C GLY A 80 -9.75 9.13 -6.99
N ASP A 81 -10.64 9.07 -7.98
CA ASP A 81 -11.38 7.85 -8.29
C ASP A 81 -10.52 6.93 -9.15
N PHE A 82 -10.24 5.71 -8.70
CA PHE A 82 -9.45 4.75 -9.47
C PHE A 82 -10.15 4.27 -10.76
N THR A 83 -11.47 4.40 -10.83
CA THR A 83 -12.26 4.05 -12.02
C THR A 83 -12.10 5.08 -13.14
N GLU A 84 -11.56 6.26 -12.84
CA GLU A 84 -11.24 7.31 -13.83
C GLU A 84 -9.90 7.06 -14.50
N GLU A 85 -9.83 7.25 -15.81
CA GLU A 85 -8.60 7.07 -16.61
C GLU A 85 -7.48 7.98 -16.13
N TYR A 86 -7.80 9.24 -15.88
CA TYR A 86 -6.87 10.24 -15.38
C TYR A 86 -6.14 9.81 -14.08
N THR A 87 -6.88 9.20 -13.14
CA THR A 87 -6.28 8.73 -11.87
C THR A 87 -5.34 7.56 -12.14
N ARG A 88 -5.71 6.64 -13.03
CA ARG A 88 -4.87 5.49 -13.40
C ARG A 88 -3.60 5.92 -14.12
N GLU A 89 -3.69 6.88 -15.03
CA GLU A 89 -2.53 7.44 -15.74
C GLU A 89 -1.57 8.10 -14.77
N LYS A 90 -2.06 9.00 -13.90
CA LYS A 90 -1.24 9.63 -12.86
C LYS A 90 -0.57 8.64 -11.92
N LEU A 91 -1.30 7.60 -11.50
CA LEU A 91 -0.73 6.55 -10.66
C LEU A 91 0.39 5.81 -11.40
N ARG A 92 0.17 5.45 -12.67
CA ARG A 92 1.18 4.80 -13.51
C ARG A 92 2.41 5.69 -13.67
N GLU A 93 2.24 6.96 -14.00
CA GLU A 93 3.34 7.93 -14.12
C GLU A 93 4.19 8.00 -12.86
N ARG A 94 3.56 8.06 -11.69
CA ARG A 94 4.27 8.05 -10.39
C ARG A 94 5.04 6.76 -10.18
N ILE A 95 4.42 5.61 -10.41
CA ILE A 95 5.09 4.31 -10.28
C ILE A 95 6.30 4.24 -11.21
N THR A 96 6.18 4.69 -12.46
CA THR A 96 7.25 4.64 -13.45
C THR A 96 8.32 5.73 -13.28
N GLY A 97 7.94 6.94 -12.86
CA GLY A 97 8.85 8.06 -12.66
C GLY A 97 9.70 7.89 -11.40
N SER A 98 9.19 7.16 -10.41
CA SER A 98 9.91 6.75 -9.22
C SER A 98 10.76 5.49 -9.41
N MET A 99 10.82 4.91 -10.63
CA MET A 99 11.69 3.79 -10.99
C MET A 99 12.82 4.30 -11.90
N ASP A 100 14.08 4.02 -11.54
CA ASP A 100 15.20 4.22 -12.46
C ASP A 100 14.94 3.44 -13.75
N LEU A 101 14.92 4.16 -14.88
CA LEU A 101 14.58 3.71 -16.25
C LEU A 101 15.45 2.55 -16.81
N LYS A 102 16.34 1.97 -16.00
CA LYS A 102 17.28 0.92 -16.40
C LYS A 102 16.78 -0.50 -16.14
N ASP A 103 15.78 -0.69 -15.29
CA ASP A 103 15.11 -1.99 -15.12
C ASP A 103 13.70 -1.93 -15.71
N LYS A 104 13.48 -2.72 -16.77
CA LYS A 104 12.18 -2.88 -17.46
C LYS A 104 11.16 -3.67 -16.62
N THR A 105 11.20 -3.54 -15.31
CA THR A 105 10.26 -4.17 -14.39
C THR A 105 9.31 -3.10 -13.90
N HIS A 106 8.42 -2.64 -14.79
CA HIS A 106 7.29 -1.76 -14.48
C HIS A 106 6.21 -2.48 -13.66
N CYS A 107 6.61 -3.35 -12.74
CA CYS A 107 5.73 -4.32 -12.13
C CYS A 107 5.37 -3.85 -10.73
N VAL A 108 4.07 -3.65 -10.50
CA VAL A 108 3.52 -3.63 -9.14
C VAL A 108 3.57 -5.07 -8.62
N ASP A 109 4.24 -5.29 -7.51
CA ASP A 109 4.36 -6.63 -6.91
C ASP A 109 3.08 -7.03 -6.17
N VAL A 110 2.43 -6.06 -5.53
CA VAL A 110 1.25 -6.30 -4.70
C VAL A 110 0.24 -5.17 -4.89
N VAL A 111 -0.98 -5.55 -5.27
CA VAL A 111 -2.15 -4.66 -5.21
C VAL A 111 -3.01 -5.09 -4.03
N LEU A 112 -3.24 -4.17 -3.11
CA LEU A 112 -4.14 -4.31 -1.99
C LEU A 112 -5.42 -3.54 -2.31
N SER A 113 -6.58 -4.17 -2.09
CA SER A 113 -7.87 -3.48 -2.15
C SER A 113 -8.82 -4.06 -1.10
N ASP A 114 -9.39 -3.18 -0.28
CA ASP A 114 -10.52 -3.46 0.61
C ASP A 114 -11.76 -2.65 0.18
N MET A 115 -11.80 -2.22 -1.09
CA MET A 115 -12.92 -1.46 -1.64
C MET A 115 -14.21 -2.29 -1.50
N MET A 116 -15.16 -1.81 -0.70
CA MET A 116 -16.53 -2.30 -0.80
C MET A 116 -17.18 -1.60 -2.00
N GLY A 117 -17.60 -2.38 -3.00
CA GLY A 117 -18.49 -1.87 -4.03
C GLY A 117 -19.79 -1.43 -3.39
N MET A 118 -20.16 -0.17 -3.58
CA MET A 118 -21.52 0.27 -3.25
C MET A 118 -22.44 -0.24 -4.37
N SER A 119 -23.11 -1.36 -4.12
CA SER A 119 -24.28 -1.81 -4.91
C SER A 119 -25.55 -1.16 -4.40
#